data_AF-Q2LYM8-F1
#
_entry.id   AF-Q2LYM8-F1
#
_cell.length_a   1.000
_cell.length_b   1.000
_cell.length_c   1.000
_cell.angle_alpha   90.00
_cell.angle_beta   90.00
_cell.angle_gamma   90.00
#
_symmetry.space_group_name_H-M   'P 1'
#
loop_
_entity.id
_entity.type
_entity.pdbx_description
1 polymer ?
#
loop_
_entity_poly.entity_id
_entity_poly.type
_entity_poly.pdbx_seq_one_letter_code
_entity_poly.pdbx_strand_id
1 'polypeptide(L)'
;MLEKNKYVPRVNQIDAISLNKDIARLIRDNLLENLQAISPVLFIKFQPELDLLIQSAIWFGSVGKRCSTFGQQLLVLAYDAEKLTVSRLVLHFVLTVLPGYVKSWEERRLARRVEWFSQAIAWAENSALVLNILNYFRFLKTGRKPTLIDYFLGLDYISLRNNQRRDIGYKYLTRELLWGGFMEILGLVLPIINFRKLQRLLKSWTSGQQFGARRREMDTTELLAPKMMVGTTCTYCGERPTLPHHMGCGHIYCYYCISANVLTDASFCCTICGVQCVKDGVQSV
;
A
#
# COMPACT_ATOMS: atom_id res chain seq x y z
N MET A 1 -18.99 6.61 -38.06
CA MET A 1 -19.05 7.75 -37.13
C MET A 1 -19.50 7.20 -35.79
N LEU A 2 -18.66 7.26 -34.75
CA LEU A 2 -19.03 6.81 -33.40
C LEU A 2 -20.15 7.71 -32.88
N GLU A 3 -21.27 7.11 -32.46
CA GLU A 3 -22.35 7.84 -31.78
C GLU A 3 -21.75 8.57 -30.56
N LYS A 4 -21.70 9.89 -30.64
CA LYS A 4 -21.18 10.75 -29.57
C LYS A 4 -22.14 10.66 -28.39
N ASN A 5 -21.88 9.75 -27.46
CA ASN A 5 -22.60 9.72 -26.20
C ASN A 5 -22.21 10.96 -25.38
N LYS A 6 -23.20 11.84 -25.18
CA LYS A 6 -23.03 13.18 -24.61
C LYS A 6 -22.82 13.18 -23.09
N TYR A 7 -23.09 12.05 -22.42
CA TYR A 7 -22.97 11.95 -20.97
C TYR A 7 -21.59 11.42 -20.58
N VAL A 8 -20.84 12.25 -19.86
CA VAL A 8 -19.56 11.87 -19.25
C VAL A 8 -19.68 12.00 -17.72
N PRO A 9 -19.45 10.92 -16.95
CA PRO A 9 -19.50 10.99 -15.49
C PRO A 9 -18.54 12.04 -14.94
N ARG A 10 -19.00 12.86 -13.99
CA ARG A 10 -18.21 13.95 -13.38
C ARG A 10 -16.92 13.43 -12.74
N VAL A 11 -16.99 12.27 -12.09
CA VAL A 11 -15.84 11.60 -11.47
C VAL A 11 -14.77 11.29 -12.50
N ASN A 12 -15.14 10.74 -13.67
CA ASN A 12 -14.16 10.44 -14.71
C ASN A 12 -13.51 11.72 -15.27
N GLN A 13 -14.23 12.84 -15.32
CA GLN A 13 -13.64 14.12 -15.75
C GLN A 13 -12.61 14.63 -14.73
N ILE A 14 -12.90 14.54 -13.43
CA ILE A 14 -11.97 14.92 -12.36
C ILE A 14 -10.76 13.98 -12.36
N ASP A 15 -10.98 12.68 -12.43
CA ASP A 15 -9.92 11.67 -12.45
C ASP A 15 -8.99 11.86 -13.66
N ALA A 16 -9.54 12.18 -14.84
CA ALA A 16 -8.73 12.47 -16.02
C ALA A 16 -7.76 13.64 -15.78
N ILE A 17 -8.21 14.69 -15.09
CA ILE A 17 -7.37 15.84 -14.75
C ILE A 17 -6.31 15.46 -13.73
N SER A 18 -6.67 14.72 -12.68
CA SER A 18 -5.72 14.25 -11.67
C SER A 18 -4.64 13.38 -12.29
N LEU A 19 -5.06 12.38 -13.08
CA LEU A 19 -4.17 11.44 -13.73
C LEU A 19 -3.21 12.15 -14.71
N ASN A 20 -3.68 13.18 -15.41
CA ASN A 20 -2.81 13.97 -16.27
C ASN A 20 -1.74 14.73 -15.46
N LYS A 21 -2.09 15.27 -14.29
CA LYS A 21 -1.11 15.90 -13.38
C LYS A 21 -0.12 14.86 -12.85
N ASP A 22 -0.58 13.66 -12.54
CA ASP A 22 0.27 12.58 -12.00
C ASP A 22 1.26 12.08 -13.05
N ILE A 23 0.81 11.86 -14.29
CA ILE A 23 1.67 11.48 -15.42
C ILE A 23 2.73 12.56 -15.66
N ALA A 24 2.32 13.82 -15.67
CA ALA A 24 3.25 14.93 -15.88
C ALA A 24 4.30 15.02 -14.76
N ARG A 25 3.89 14.82 -13.50
CA ARG A 25 4.81 14.74 -12.35
C ARG A 25 5.77 13.56 -12.48
N LEU A 26 5.25 12.36 -12.77
CA LEU A 26 6.07 11.16 -12.86
C LEU A 26 7.12 11.27 -13.99
N ILE A 27 6.75 11.78 -15.17
CA ILE A 27 7.70 12.00 -16.27
C ILE A 27 8.76 13.03 -15.87
N ARG A 28 8.34 14.14 -15.26
CA ARG A 28 9.25 15.16 -14.74
C ARG A 28 10.23 14.53 -13.75
N ASP A 29 9.74 13.91 -12.69
CA ASP A 29 10.57 13.44 -11.58
C ASP A 29 11.59 12.40 -12.06
N ASN A 30 11.17 11.44 -12.89
CA ASN A 30 12.09 10.47 -13.51
C ASN A 30 13.16 11.16 -14.38
N LEU A 31 12.81 12.17 -15.18
CA LEU A 31 13.79 12.88 -16.00
C LEU A 31 14.75 13.71 -15.15
N LEU A 32 14.23 14.38 -14.11
CA LEU A 32 15.02 15.21 -13.21
C LEU A 32 16.02 14.37 -12.42
N GLU A 33 15.62 13.20 -11.90
CA GLU A 33 16.51 12.28 -11.18
C GLU A 33 17.67 11.81 -12.06
N ASN A 34 17.38 11.40 -13.31
CA ASN A 34 18.40 10.96 -14.26
C ASN A 34 19.38 12.09 -14.65
N LEU A 35 18.88 13.32 -14.81
CA LEU A 35 19.69 14.48 -15.15
C LEU A 35 20.53 15.00 -13.97
N GLN A 36 19.99 14.90 -12.76
CA GLN A 36 20.70 15.27 -11.53
C GLN A 36 21.93 14.37 -11.31
N ALA A 37 21.84 13.09 -11.66
CA ALA A 37 22.97 12.16 -11.62
C ALA A 37 24.13 12.56 -12.56
N ILE A 38 23.84 13.31 -13.63
CA ILE A 38 24.84 13.74 -14.62
C ILE A 38 25.53 15.03 -14.19
N SER A 39 24.78 16.07 -13.80
CA SER A 39 25.38 17.32 -13.32
C SER A 39 24.41 18.19 -12.48
N PRO A 40 24.70 18.44 -11.19
CA PRO A 40 23.80 19.20 -10.32
C PRO A 40 23.82 20.71 -10.57
N VAL A 41 24.90 21.26 -11.13
CA VAL A 41 25.06 22.72 -11.32
C VAL A 41 24.30 23.23 -12.54
N LEU A 42 24.30 22.47 -13.65
CA LEU A 42 23.54 22.84 -14.85
C LEU A 42 22.03 22.66 -14.62
N PHE A 43 21.65 21.69 -13.78
CA PHE A 43 20.27 21.39 -13.43
C PHE A 43 19.49 22.61 -12.92
N ILE A 44 20.01 23.32 -11.91
CA ILE A 44 19.32 24.44 -11.26
C ILE A 44 19.03 25.59 -12.25
N LYS A 45 19.90 25.76 -13.26
CA LYS A 45 19.74 26.79 -14.28
C LYS A 45 18.71 26.42 -15.34
N PHE A 46 18.66 25.14 -15.73
CA PHE A 46 17.85 24.64 -16.86
C PHE A 46 16.52 23.99 -16.46
N GLN A 47 16.32 23.62 -15.20
CA GLN A 47 15.07 23.05 -14.65
C GLN A 47 13.76 23.65 -15.22
N PRO A 48 13.52 24.97 -15.20
CA PRO A 48 12.33 25.61 -15.81
C PRO A 48 12.16 25.39 -17.33
N GLU A 49 13.25 25.41 -18.09
CA GLU A 49 13.25 25.29 -19.55
C GLU A 49 12.97 23.84 -19.92
N LEU A 50 13.54 22.92 -19.13
CA LEU A 50 13.25 21.51 -19.22
C LEU A 50 11.80 21.22 -18.86
N ASP A 51 11.27 21.83 -17.80
CA ASP A 51 9.85 21.70 -17.41
C ASP A 51 8.92 22.19 -18.53
N LEU A 52 9.22 23.34 -19.13
CA LEU A 52 8.49 23.85 -20.29
C LEU A 52 8.55 22.88 -21.47
N LEU A 53 9.74 22.34 -21.76
CA LEU A 53 9.95 21.40 -22.87
C LEU A 53 9.17 20.10 -22.65
N ILE A 54 9.21 19.54 -21.44
CA ILE A 54 8.46 18.33 -21.06
C ILE A 54 6.95 18.58 -21.22
N GLN A 55 6.43 19.68 -20.64
CA GLN A 55 5.00 20.01 -20.75
C GLN A 55 4.58 20.25 -22.21
N SER A 56 5.44 20.89 -22.99
CA SER A 56 5.19 21.14 -24.42
C SER A 56 5.19 19.85 -25.23
N ALA A 57 6.13 18.94 -24.96
CA ALA A 57 6.20 17.62 -25.59
C ALA A 57 4.98 16.75 -25.25
N ILE A 58 4.58 16.73 -23.96
CA ILE A 58 3.38 16.04 -23.50
C ILE A 58 2.15 16.60 -24.21
N TRP A 59 1.99 17.93 -24.25
CA TRP A 59 0.84 18.57 -24.87
C TRP A 59 0.78 18.32 -26.39
N PHE A 60 1.92 18.41 -27.10
CA PHE A 60 1.99 18.14 -28.53
C PHE A 60 1.67 16.68 -28.85
N GLY A 61 2.19 15.75 -28.04
CA GLY A 61 1.93 14.31 -28.16
C GLY A 61 0.48 13.93 -27.83
N SER A 62 -0.18 14.67 -26.93
CA SER A 62 -1.54 14.38 -26.48
C SER A 62 -2.60 15.21 -27.22
N VAL A 63 -2.77 16.49 -26.85
CA VAL A 63 -3.88 17.32 -27.32
C VAL A 63 -3.68 17.68 -28.79
N GLY A 64 -2.44 17.96 -29.20
CA GLY A 64 -2.11 18.31 -30.58
C GLY A 64 -2.43 17.21 -31.59
N LYS A 65 -2.13 15.94 -31.28
CA LYS A 65 -2.34 14.81 -32.21
C LYS A 65 -3.67 14.09 -32.03
N ARG A 66 -4.14 13.92 -30.79
CA ARG A 66 -5.28 13.05 -30.46
C ARG A 66 -6.49 13.80 -29.91
N CYS A 67 -6.45 15.14 -29.88
CA CYS A 67 -7.51 15.98 -29.28
C CYS A 67 -7.92 15.50 -27.88
N SER A 68 -6.98 14.93 -27.12
CA SER A 68 -7.20 14.37 -25.79
C SER A 68 -5.92 14.47 -24.98
N THR A 69 -6.05 14.69 -23.67
CA THR A 69 -4.92 14.54 -22.73
C THR A 69 -4.65 13.06 -22.45
N PHE A 70 -3.46 12.72 -21.95
CA PHE A 70 -3.17 11.33 -21.60
C PHE A 70 -4.11 10.77 -20.53
N GLY A 71 -4.46 11.59 -19.52
CA GLY A 71 -5.45 11.22 -18.52
C GLY A 71 -6.84 10.99 -19.10
N GLN A 72 -7.26 11.82 -20.06
CA GLN A 72 -8.49 11.58 -20.81
C GLN A 72 -8.43 10.30 -21.63
N GLN A 73 -7.30 10.03 -22.31
CA GLN A 73 -7.13 8.82 -23.12
C GLN A 73 -7.26 7.54 -22.28
N LEU A 74 -6.70 7.50 -21.07
CA LEU A 74 -6.79 6.37 -20.15
C LEU A 74 -8.23 6.10 -19.68
N LEU A 75 -9.05 7.16 -19.57
CA LEU A 75 -10.46 7.07 -19.21
C LEU A 75 -11.40 7.08 -20.42
N VAL A 76 -10.84 6.93 -21.63
CA VAL A 76 -11.57 6.87 -22.90
C VAL A 76 -12.45 8.12 -23.13
N LEU A 77 -11.90 9.28 -22.77
CA LEU A 77 -12.44 10.62 -22.97
C LEU A 77 -11.62 11.36 -24.03
N ALA A 78 -12.24 12.31 -24.73
CA ALA A 78 -11.56 13.26 -25.62
C ALA A 78 -12.29 14.60 -25.63
N TYR A 79 -11.63 15.63 -26.14
CA TYR A 79 -12.28 16.89 -26.48
C TYR A 79 -13.14 16.74 -27.73
N ASP A 80 -14.17 17.57 -27.85
CA ASP A 80 -14.96 17.66 -29.08
C ASP A 80 -14.11 18.26 -30.22
N ALA A 81 -13.71 17.41 -31.18
CA ALA A 81 -12.89 17.80 -32.32
C ALA A 81 -13.54 18.94 -33.14
N GLU A 82 -14.87 19.02 -33.19
CA GLU A 82 -15.59 20.09 -33.89
C GLU A 82 -15.41 21.46 -33.25
N LYS A 83 -15.13 21.51 -31.94
CA LYS A 83 -14.93 22.76 -31.20
C LYS A 83 -13.47 23.17 -31.12
N LEU A 84 -12.55 22.29 -31.51
CA LEU A 84 -11.10 22.45 -31.43
C LEU A 84 -10.55 23.10 -32.72
N THR A 85 -10.80 24.40 -32.91
CA THR A 85 -10.15 25.16 -33.98
C THR A 85 -8.66 25.34 -33.68
N VAL A 86 -7.83 25.56 -34.71
CA VAL A 86 -6.39 25.80 -34.55
C VAL A 86 -6.12 26.98 -33.60
N SER A 87 -6.92 28.04 -33.68
CA SER A 87 -6.84 29.19 -32.76
C SER A 87 -7.09 28.80 -31.30
N ARG A 88 -8.13 28.00 -31.03
CA ARG A 88 -8.44 27.51 -29.68
C ARG A 88 -7.41 26.51 -29.18
N LEU A 89 -6.82 25.72 -30.07
CA LEU A 89 -5.75 24.80 -29.77
C LEU A 89 -4.49 25.57 -29.32
N VAL A 90 -4.11 26.62 -30.04
CA VAL A 90 -2.99 27.50 -29.65
C VAL A 90 -3.29 28.21 -28.34
N LEU A 91 -4.50 28.76 -28.16
CA LEU A 91 -4.89 29.38 -26.89
C LEU A 91 -4.90 28.38 -25.73
N HIS A 92 -5.30 27.13 -25.96
CA HIS A 92 -5.20 26.07 -24.96
C HIS A 92 -3.74 25.85 -24.58
N PHE A 93 -2.84 25.67 -25.55
CA PHE A 93 -1.41 25.51 -25.28
C PHE A 93 -0.86 26.65 -24.43
N VAL A 94 -1.12 27.88 -24.86
CA VAL A 94 -0.70 29.12 -24.20
C VAL A 94 -1.22 29.14 -22.76
N LEU A 95 -2.51 28.91 -22.55
CA LEU A 95 -3.12 29.02 -21.23
C LEU A 95 -2.77 27.84 -20.30
N THR A 96 -2.38 26.67 -20.82
CA THR A 96 -1.96 25.53 -19.98
C THR A 96 -0.48 25.52 -19.64
N VAL A 97 0.39 25.91 -20.56
CA VAL A 97 1.86 25.72 -20.43
C VAL A 97 2.55 26.99 -19.95
N LEU A 98 2.20 28.17 -20.49
CA LEU A 98 2.90 29.42 -20.17
C LEU A 98 2.76 29.87 -18.71
N PRO A 99 1.62 29.72 -18.00
CA PRO A 99 1.53 30.22 -16.63
C PRO A 99 2.58 29.60 -15.69
N GLY A 100 2.84 28.29 -15.84
CA GLY A 100 3.87 27.61 -15.05
C GLY A 100 5.28 28.12 -15.34
N TYR A 101 5.56 28.41 -16.61
CA TYR A 101 6.86 28.97 -17.02
C TYR A 101 7.04 30.42 -16.53
N VAL A 102 6.04 31.28 -16.74
CA VAL A 102 6.08 32.69 -16.34
C VAL A 102 6.36 32.82 -14.84
N LYS A 103 5.72 31.99 -14.01
CA LYS A 103 6.00 31.94 -12.57
C LYS A 103 7.46 31.57 -12.27
N SER A 104 7.95 30.50 -12.87
CA SER A 104 9.34 30.04 -12.67
C SER A 104 10.38 31.03 -13.18
N TRP A 105 10.02 31.88 -14.14
CA TRP A 105 10.88 32.90 -14.74
C TRP A 105 10.94 34.16 -13.86
N GLU A 106 9.80 34.58 -13.30
CA GLU A 106 9.69 35.73 -12.42
C GLU A 106 10.54 35.57 -11.14
N GLU A 107 10.42 34.42 -10.46
CA GLU A 107 11.14 34.10 -9.22
C GLU A 107 12.67 34.23 -9.38
N ARG A 108 13.20 34.01 -10.60
CA ARG A 108 14.64 34.04 -10.86
C ARG A 108 15.17 35.34 -11.45
N ARG A 109 14.34 36.18 -12.06
CA ARG A 109 14.84 37.32 -12.87
C ARG A 109 14.19 38.67 -12.59
N LEU A 110 12.90 38.71 -12.23
CA LEU A 110 12.12 39.96 -12.31
C LEU A 110 11.70 40.57 -10.97
N ALA A 111 11.71 39.78 -9.88
CA ALA A 111 11.30 40.24 -8.55
C ALA A 111 12.11 41.42 -8.00
N ARG A 112 13.28 41.73 -8.58
CA ARG A 112 14.19 42.77 -8.09
C ARG A 112 14.07 44.14 -8.79
N ARG A 113 13.26 44.28 -9.84
CA ARG A 113 13.25 45.50 -10.67
C ARG A 113 11.91 46.25 -10.74
N VAL A 114 10.77 45.60 -10.50
CA VAL A 114 9.44 46.26 -10.59
C VAL A 114 8.47 45.69 -9.56
N GLU A 115 8.26 46.40 -8.44
CA GLU A 115 7.36 45.98 -7.34
C GLU A 115 5.87 45.98 -7.75
N TRP A 116 5.46 46.89 -8.64
CA TRP A 116 4.10 46.90 -9.22
C TRP A 116 3.77 45.59 -9.94
N PHE A 117 4.76 45.00 -10.64
CA PHE A 117 4.51 43.87 -11.52
C PHE A 117 4.30 42.58 -10.72
N SER A 118 5.07 42.39 -9.65
CA SER A 118 4.87 41.29 -8.71
C SER A 118 3.53 41.40 -7.97
N GLN A 119 3.11 42.62 -7.61
CA GLN A 119 1.77 42.87 -7.04
C GLN A 119 0.65 42.53 -8.03
N ALA A 120 0.78 42.94 -9.29
CA ALA A 120 -0.20 42.65 -10.33
C ALA A 120 -0.33 41.13 -10.60
N ILE A 121 0.79 40.41 -10.62
CA ILE A 121 0.79 38.94 -10.77
C ILE A 121 0.19 38.26 -9.55
N ALA A 122 0.56 38.67 -8.33
CA ALA A 122 -0.03 38.12 -7.11
C ALA A 122 -1.55 38.34 -7.07
N TRP A 123 -2.03 39.52 -7.47
CA TRP A 123 -3.45 39.79 -7.59
C TRP A 123 -4.13 38.93 -8.68
N ALA A 124 -3.46 38.74 -9.83
CA ALA A 124 -3.94 37.86 -10.89
C ALA A 124 -4.00 36.39 -10.47
N GLU A 125 -3.00 35.89 -9.73
CA GLU A 125 -2.99 34.53 -9.16
C GLU A 125 -4.16 34.35 -8.18
N ASN A 126 -4.34 35.27 -7.24
CA ASN A 126 -5.44 35.23 -6.29
C ASN A 126 -6.81 35.27 -7.00
N SER A 127 -6.94 36.13 -8.02
CA SER A 127 -8.15 36.21 -8.84
C SER A 127 -8.41 34.91 -9.60
N ALA A 128 -7.37 34.30 -10.18
CA ALA A 128 -7.47 33.02 -10.86
C ALA A 128 -7.85 31.87 -9.91
N LEU A 129 -7.37 31.87 -8.67
CA LEU A 129 -7.77 30.90 -7.65
C LEU A 129 -9.25 31.03 -7.30
N VAL A 130 -9.75 32.25 -7.08
CA VAL A 130 -11.17 32.50 -6.82
C VAL A 130 -12.03 32.05 -7.99
N LEU A 131 -11.62 32.39 -9.22
CA LEU A 131 -12.32 31.93 -10.43
C LEU A 131 -12.31 30.40 -10.55
N ASN A 132 -11.21 29.73 -10.19
CA ASN A 132 -11.12 28.26 -10.23
C ASN A 132 -12.11 27.63 -9.25
N ILE A 133 -12.22 28.18 -8.04
CA ILE A 133 -13.18 27.74 -7.03
C ILE A 133 -14.62 27.92 -7.53
N LEU A 134 -14.95 29.10 -8.07
CA LEU A 134 -16.28 29.37 -8.63
C LEU A 134 -16.60 28.42 -9.81
N ASN A 135 -15.61 28.18 -10.67
CA ASN A 135 -15.77 27.25 -11.78
C ASN A 135 -15.96 25.81 -11.29
N TYR A 136 -15.27 25.41 -10.22
CA TYR A 136 -15.44 24.09 -9.62
C TYR A 136 -16.87 23.90 -9.08
N PHE A 137 -17.43 24.88 -8.35
CA PHE A 137 -18.83 24.81 -7.91
C PHE A 137 -19.82 24.75 -9.10
N ARG A 138 -19.58 25.57 -10.14
CA ARG A 138 -20.36 25.52 -11.39
C ARG A 138 -20.27 24.14 -12.06
N PHE A 139 -19.08 23.55 -12.07
CA PHE A 139 -18.83 22.21 -12.59
C PHE A 139 -19.54 21.14 -11.76
N LEU A 140 -19.55 21.24 -10.42
CA LEU A 140 -20.29 20.30 -9.57
C LEU A 140 -21.80 20.35 -9.86
N LYS A 141 -22.36 21.52 -10.18
CA LYS A 141 -23.78 21.65 -10.56
C LYS A 141 -24.06 21.13 -11.99
N THR A 142 -23.23 21.53 -12.96
CA THR A 142 -23.50 21.34 -14.40
C THR A 142 -22.90 20.05 -14.97
N GLY A 143 -21.75 19.61 -14.45
CA GLY A 143 -20.98 18.46 -14.93
C GLY A 143 -20.30 18.66 -16.29
N ARG A 144 -20.08 19.90 -16.72
CA ARG A 144 -19.40 20.24 -17.99
C ARG A 144 -18.30 21.26 -17.76
N LYS A 145 -17.24 21.18 -18.57
CA LYS A 145 -16.09 22.11 -18.58
C LYS A 145 -15.42 22.22 -17.20
N PRO A 146 -14.69 21.17 -16.77
CA PRO A 146 -14.16 21.04 -15.41
C PRO A 146 -13.06 22.05 -15.07
N THR A 147 -12.23 22.45 -16.03
CA THR A 147 -11.17 23.46 -15.80
C THR A 147 -11.64 24.85 -16.23
N LEU A 148 -11.05 25.90 -15.66
CA LEU A 148 -11.29 27.28 -16.10
C LEU A 148 -10.90 27.47 -17.57
N ILE A 149 -9.81 26.83 -17.97
CA ILE A 149 -9.26 26.87 -19.32
C ILE A 149 -10.30 26.31 -20.30
N ASP A 150 -10.88 25.15 -19.98
CA ASP A 150 -11.96 24.55 -20.76
C ASP A 150 -13.22 25.43 -20.78
N TYR A 151 -13.48 26.17 -19.69
CA TYR A 151 -14.60 27.11 -19.64
C TYR A 151 -14.42 28.28 -20.61
N PHE A 152 -13.27 28.96 -20.56
CA PHE A 152 -12.95 30.08 -21.45
C PHE A 152 -12.91 29.67 -22.92
N LEU A 153 -12.35 28.50 -23.22
CA LEU A 153 -12.24 27.98 -24.58
C LEU A 153 -13.53 27.30 -25.09
N GLY A 154 -14.47 27.04 -24.18
CA GLY A 154 -15.74 26.38 -24.48
C GLY A 154 -15.61 24.90 -24.86
N LEU A 155 -14.61 24.21 -24.30
CA LEU A 155 -14.27 22.82 -24.63
C LEU A 155 -15.06 21.83 -23.77
N ASP A 156 -15.83 20.97 -24.44
CA ASP A 156 -16.59 19.90 -23.77
C ASP A 156 -15.88 18.55 -23.94
N TYR A 157 -16.04 17.67 -22.95
CA TYR A 157 -15.50 16.31 -22.98
C TYR A 157 -16.54 15.37 -23.57
N ILE A 158 -16.09 14.46 -24.42
CA ILE A 158 -16.88 13.43 -25.08
C ILE A 158 -16.34 12.06 -24.69
N SER A 159 -17.23 11.10 -24.46
CA SER A 159 -16.84 9.70 -24.25
C SER A 159 -16.61 9.03 -25.61
N LEU A 160 -15.42 8.47 -25.83
CA LEU A 160 -15.08 7.70 -27.03
C LEU A 160 -15.70 6.30 -27.02
N ARG A 161 -16.06 5.77 -25.84
CA ARG A 161 -16.75 4.49 -25.67
C ARG A 161 -18.18 4.73 -25.24
N ASN A 162 -19.10 3.89 -25.69
CA ASN A 162 -20.50 3.89 -25.23
C ASN A 162 -20.54 3.92 -23.69
N ASN A 163 -21.51 4.64 -23.13
CA ASN A 163 -21.70 4.99 -21.72
C ASN A 163 -21.72 3.76 -20.78
N GLN A 164 -20.56 3.14 -20.58
CA GLN A 164 -20.36 2.08 -19.63
C GLN A 164 -20.27 2.75 -18.26
N ARG A 165 -21.27 2.48 -17.41
CA ARG A 165 -21.19 2.80 -15.99
C ARG A 165 -19.91 2.17 -15.48
N ARG A 166 -19.01 2.97 -14.89
CA ARG A 166 -17.71 2.49 -14.40
C ARG A 166 -17.94 1.32 -13.46
N ASP A 167 -17.51 0.13 -13.86
CA ASP A 167 -17.40 -1.00 -12.96
C ASP A 167 -16.29 -0.66 -11.97
N ILE A 168 -16.69 -0.31 -10.75
CA ILE A 168 -15.76 -0.10 -9.65
C ILE A 168 -15.05 -1.45 -9.47
N GLY A 169 -13.72 -1.44 -9.55
CA GLY A 169 -12.88 -2.63 -9.49
C GLY A 169 -12.83 -3.26 -8.09
N TYR A 170 -13.98 -3.68 -7.56
CA TYR A 170 -14.10 -4.32 -6.25
C TYR A 170 -13.21 -5.56 -6.12
N LYS A 171 -12.84 -6.20 -7.23
CA LYS A 171 -11.99 -7.41 -7.24
C LYS A 171 -10.70 -7.23 -6.42
N TYR A 172 -10.03 -6.09 -6.55
CA TYR A 172 -8.77 -5.83 -5.84
C TYR A 172 -9.02 -5.41 -4.39
N LEU A 173 -10.00 -4.53 -4.15
CA LEU A 173 -10.38 -4.09 -2.82
C LEU A 173 -10.84 -5.28 -1.95
N THR A 174 -11.74 -6.11 -2.48
CA THR A 174 -12.23 -7.30 -1.80
C THR A 174 -11.10 -8.30 -1.55
N ARG A 175 -10.16 -8.47 -2.49
CA ARG A 175 -8.98 -9.33 -2.26
C ARG A 175 -8.12 -8.81 -1.10
N GLU A 176 -7.87 -7.51 -1.06
CA GLU A 176 -7.05 -6.90 0.00
C GLU A 176 -7.75 -7.00 1.36
N LEU A 177 -9.05 -6.70 1.41
CA LEU A 177 -9.87 -6.83 2.63
C LEU A 177 -9.93 -8.28 3.14
N LEU A 178 -10.12 -9.24 2.24
CA LEU A 178 -10.14 -10.66 2.59
C LEU A 178 -8.78 -11.11 3.12
N TRP A 179 -7.69 -10.70 2.47
CA TRP A 179 -6.35 -11.06 2.92
C TRP A 179 -5.98 -10.40 4.25
N GLY A 180 -6.28 -9.11 4.42
CA GLY A 180 -6.08 -8.40 5.68
C GLY A 180 -6.87 -9.03 6.83
N GLY A 181 -8.17 -9.28 6.62
CA GLY A 181 -9.01 -9.94 7.62
C GLY A 181 -8.55 -11.37 7.95
N PHE A 182 -8.09 -12.12 6.95
CA PHE A 182 -7.50 -13.45 7.17
C PHE A 182 -6.23 -13.38 8.03
N MET A 183 -5.34 -12.43 7.77
CA MET A 183 -4.09 -12.26 8.53
C MET A 183 -4.36 -11.83 9.98
N GLU A 184 -5.35 -10.98 10.21
CA GLU A 184 -5.79 -10.61 11.58
C GLU A 184 -6.32 -11.83 12.35
N ILE A 185 -7.17 -12.64 11.72
CA ILE A 185 -7.67 -13.89 12.31
C ILE A 185 -6.50 -14.83 12.62
N LEU A 186 -5.55 -14.99 11.70
CA LEU A 186 -4.38 -15.83 11.90
C LEU A 186 -3.51 -15.31 13.05
N GLY A 187 -3.33 -13.99 13.17
CA GLY A 187 -2.62 -13.36 14.30
C GLY A 187 -3.27 -13.64 15.65
N LEU A 188 -4.61 -13.74 15.71
CA LEU A 188 -5.34 -14.09 16.93
C LEU A 188 -5.33 -15.60 17.22
N VAL A 189 -5.41 -16.44 16.18
CA VAL A 189 -5.49 -17.90 16.31
C VAL A 189 -4.12 -18.51 16.59
N LEU A 190 -3.05 -18.00 15.97
CA LEU A 190 -1.71 -18.59 16.04
C LEU A 190 -1.14 -18.71 17.47
N PRO A 191 -1.30 -17.73 18.37
CA PRO A 191 -0.89 -17.85 19.77
C PRO A 191 -1.74 -18.83 20.59
N ILE A 192 -3.00 -19.04 20.20
CA ILE A 192 -3.93 -19.95 20.89
C ILE A 192 -3.62 -21.41 20.53
N ILE A 193 -3.04 -21.65 19.35
CA ILE A 193 -2.67 -23.00 18.93
C ILE A 193 -1.43 -23.47 19.70
N ASN A 194 -1.62 -24.49 20.54
CA ASN A 194 -0.50 -25.22 21.12
C ASN A 194 0.16 -26.10 20.04
N PHE A 195 1.17 -25.56 19.36
CA PHE A 195 1.93 -26.24 18.30
C PHE A 195 2.48 -27.60 18.71
N ARG A 196 2.78 -27.81 20.01
CA ARG A 196 3.34 -29.07 20.52
C ARG A 196 2.28 -30.16 20.65
N LYS A 197 1.04 -29.81 21.01
CA LYS A 197 -0.11 -30.74 20.93
C LYS A 197 -0.37 -31.14 19.48
N LEU A 198 -0.38 -30.16 18.57
CA LEU A 198 -0.56 -30.42 17.14
C LEU A 198 0.56 -31.31 16.59
N GLN A 199 1.81 -31.09 16.99
CA GLN A 199 2.93 -31.95 16.58
C GLN A 199 2.83 -33.36 17.14
N ARG A 200 2.35 -33.56 18.39
CA ARG A 200 2.07 -34.90 18.95
C ARG A 200 0.98 -35.62 18.16
N LEU A 201 -0.12 -34.93 17.86
CA LEU A 201 -1.24 -35.47 17.08
C LEU A 201 -0.80 -35.78 15.65
N LEU A 202 -0.08 -34.87 15.00
CA LEU A 202 0.45 -35.07 13.65
C LEU A 202 1.44 -36.23 13.62
N LYS A 203 2.35 -36.35 14.60
CA LYS A 203 3.25 -37.51 14.71
C LYS A 203 2.49 -38.81 14.94
N SER A 204 1.43 -38.82 15.74
CA SER A 204 0.60 -40.01 15.92
C SER A 204 -0.17 -40.40 14.65
N TRP A 205 -0.47 -39.42 13.79
CA TRP A 205 -1.19 -39.62 12.53
C TRP A 205 -0.28 -40.01 11.37
N THR A 206 0.92 -39.41 11.27
CA THR A 206 1.94 -39.77 10.28
C THR A 206 2.70 -41.04 10.67
N SER A 207 2.84 -41.31 11.96
CA SER A 207 3.36 -42.57 12.51
C SER A 207 2.20 -43.49 12.87
N GLY A 208 1.28 -43.67 11.92
CA GLY A 208 0.31 -44.76 12.00
C GLY A 208 1.04 -46.06 12.33
N GLN A 209 0.64 -46.68 13.44
CA GLN A 209 0.89 -48.10 13.75
C GLN A 209 2.26 -48.57 14.29
N GLN A 210 3.08 -47.78 15.00
CA GLN A 210 4.25 -48.35 15.72
C GLN A 210 4.56 -47.81 17.14
N PHE A 211 3.54 -47.45 17.92
CA PHE A 211 3.72 -47.27 19.39
C PHE A 211 2.61 -47.90 20.23
N GLY A 212 1.94 -48.92 19.69
CA GLY A 212 1.24 -49.91 20.49
C GLY A 212 2.22 -51.03 20.85
N ALA A 213 2.39 -51.28 22.16
CA ALA A 213 3.03 -52.47 22.72
C ALA A 213 4.58 -52.62 22.55
N ARG A 214 5.34 -51.73 23.20
CA ARG A 214 6.35 -52.22 24.14
C ARG A 214 5.92 -51.84 25.55
N ARG A 215 4.91 -52.58 26.02
CA ARG A 215 4.76 -52.89 27.45
C ARG A 215 6.00 -53.68 27.82
N ARG A 216 7.10 -52.97 28.09
CA ARG A 216 8.19 -53.55 28.86
C ARG A 216 7.60 -53.69 30.26
N GLU A 217 7.10 -54.88 30.52
CA GLU A 217 6.97 -55.42 31.86
C GLU A 217 8.36 -55.24 32.49
N MET A 218 8.52 -54.12 33.20
CA MET A 218 9.61 -53.91 34.12
C MET A 218 8.91 -53.71 35.45
N ASP A 219 8.97 -54.80 36.19
CA ASP A 219 8.59 -54.98 37.56
C ASP A 219 8.79 -53.74 38.42
N THR A 220 7.91 -53.60 39.41
CA THR A 220 8.16 -52.92 40.69
C THR A 220 8.62 -51.47 40.56
N THR A 221 7.77 -50.48 40.82
CA THR A 221 7.73 -49.83 42.15
C THR A 221 9.09 -49.60 42.80
N GLU A 222 10.09 -49.14 42.05
CA GLU A 222 11.12 -48.30 42.61
C GLU A 222 10.80 -46.88 42.20
N LEU A 223 10.29 -46.12 43.18
CA LEU A 223 10.40 -44.67 43.21
C LEU A 223 11.88 -44.33 43.00
N LEU A 224 12.31 -44.21 41.74
CA LEU A 224 13.64 -43.75 41.38
C LEU A 224 13.73 -42.31 41.88
N ALA A 225 14.22 -42.18 43.11
CA ALA A 225 14.49 -40.90 43.72
C ALA A 225 15.32 -40.09 42.73
N PRO A 226 14.91 -38.86 42.38
CA PRO A 226 15.60 -38.06 41.38
C PRO A 226 17.03 -37.79 41.87
N LYS A 227 18.02 -38.44 41.24
CA LYS A 227 19.44 -38.23 41.57
C LYS A 227 20.00 -37.12 40.72
N MET A 228 20.24 -35.96 41.33
CA MET A 228 20.89 -34.84 40.69
C MET A 228 22.40 -35.10 40.58
N MET A 229 22.94 -35.05 39.36
CA MET A 229 24.38 -35.12 39.09
C MET A 229 24.85 -33.78 38.51
N VAL A 230 26.15 -33.50 38.56
CA VAL A 230 26.74 -32.22 38.11
C VAL A 230 26.42 -31.89 36.63
N GLY A 231 26.06 -32.89 35.82
CA GLY A 231 25.66 -32.75 34.41
C GLY A 231 24.15 -32.82 34.13
N THR A 232 23.26 -32.79 35.13
CA THR A 232 21.82 -32.87 34.86
C THR A 232 21.28 -31.61 34.20
N THR A 233 20.63 -31.78 33.06
CA THR A 233 19.95 -30.71 32.31
C THR A 233 18.44 -30.85 32.42
N CYS A 234 17.73 -29.72 32.27
CA CYS A 234 16.29 -29.71 32.17
C CYS A 234 15.85 -30.40 30.89
N THR A 235 15.00 -31.41 31.03
CA THR A 235 14.48 -32.18 29.89
C THR A 235 13.54 -31.40 28.97
N TYR A 236 13.16 -30.16 29.32
CA TYR A 236 12.34 -29.27 28.50
C TYR A 236 13.13 -28.15 27.81
N CYS A 237 14.01 -27.43 28.52
CA CYS A 237 14.78 -26.32 27.93
C CYS A 237 16.23 -26.69 27.57
N GLY A 238 16.74 -27.84 28.02
CA GLY A 238 18.12 -28.28 27.76
C GLY A 238 19.20 -27.57 28.58
N GLU A 239 18.82 -26.59 29.39
CA GLU A 239 19.74 -25.81 30.23
C GLU A 239 19.85 -26.38 31.65
N ARG A 240 20.72 -25.78 32.48
CA ARG A 240 20.82 -26.11 33.91
C ARG A 240 19.49 -25.84 34.62
N PRO A 241 18.95 -26.78 35.41
CA PRO A 241 17.63 -26.64 35.99
C PRO A 241 17.60 -25.54 37.06
N THR A 242 16.68 -24.58 36.91
CA THR A 242 16.35 -23.57 37.92
C THR A 242 15.18 -24.08 38.77
N LEU A 243 15.41 -24.27 40.08
CA LEU A 243 14.46 -24.94 41.00
C LEU A 243 14.02 -26.31 40.45
N PRO A 244 14.83 -27.36 40.64
CA PRO A 244 14.61 -28.66 40.01
C PRO A 244 13.37 -29.36 40.56
N HIS A 245 12.48 -29.76 39.66
CA HIS A 245 11.27 -30.52 39.96
C HIS A 245 11.15 -31.77 39.08
N HIS A 246 10.38 -32.73 39.55
CA HIS A 246 10.06 -33.95 38.82
C HIS A 246 8.56 -34.27 38.91
N MET A 247 8.06 -35.05 37.96
CA MET A 247 6.64 -35.43 37.84
C MET A 247 6.35 -36.86 38.31
N GLY A 248 7.26 -37.48 39.09
CA GLY A 248 7.18 -38.88 39.50
C GLY A 248 7.83 -39.90 38.55
N CYS A 249 8.37 -39.46 37.40
CA CYS A 249 9.05 -40.34 36.43
C CYS A 249 10.60 -40.27 36.48
N GLY A 250 11.18 -39.65 37.52
CA GLY A 250 12.64 -39.49 37.69
C GLY A 250 13.33 -38.47 36.75
N HIS A 251 12.61 -37.86 35.81
CA HIS A 251 13.14 -36.82 34.92
C HIS A 251 13.06 -35.42 35.54
N ILE A 252 14.14 -34.64 35.41
CA ILE A 252 14.29 -33.31 36.04
C ILE A 252 13.86 -32.21 35.05
N TYR A 253 13.11 -31.24 35.59
CA TYR A 253 12.62 -30.04 34.92
C TYR A 253 12.94 -28.79 35.77
N CYS A 254 13.02 -27.61 35.15
CA CYS A 254 12.92 -26.36 35.90
C CYS A 254 11.50 -26.17 36.42
N TYR A 255 11.32 -25.56 37.59
CA TYR A 255 10.00 -25.19 38.13
C TYR A 255 9.14 -24.46 37.10
N TYR A 256 9.69 -23.43 36.47
CA TYR A 256 8.99 -22.63 35.46
C TYR A 256 8.63 -23.43 34.21
N CYS A 257 9.49 -24.36 33.79
CA CYS A 257 9.21 -25.20 32.63
C CYS A 257 8.07 -26.18 32.90
N ILE A 258 8.07 -26.87 34.05
CA ILE A 258 7.01 -27.82 34.36
C ILE A 258 5.69 -27.12 34.68
N SER A 259 5.71 -26.07 35.52
CA SER A 259 4.50 -25.32 35.91
C SER A 259 3.81 -24.67 34.72
N ALA A 260 4.55 -23.99 33.83
CA ALA A 260 3.96 -23.36 32.65
C ALA A 260 3.28 -24.39 31.73
N ASN A 261 3.88 -25.57 31.56
CA ASN A 261 3.29 -26.62 30.71
C ASN A 261 2.10 -27.31 31.37
N VAL A 262 2.13 -27.57 32.68
CA VAL A 262 0.98 -28.16 33.40
C VAL A 262 -0.20 -27.18 33.45
N LEU A 263 0.07 -25.88 33.60
CA LEU A 263 -0.96 -24.82 33.54
C LEU A 263 -1.57 -24.69 32.14
N THR A 264 -0.76 -24.84 31.09
CA THR A 264 -1.22 -24.75 29.69
C THR A 264 -1.87 -26.05 29.20
N ASP A 265 -1.48 -27.19 29.77
CA ASP A 265 -1.92 -28.52 29.37
C ASP A 265 -2.14 -29.44 30.58
N ALA A 266 -3.40 -29.63 30.96
CA ALA A 266 -3.79 -30.55 32.04
C ALA A 266 -3.42 -32.03 31.76
N SER A 267 -3.12 -32.39 30.50
CA SER A 267 -2.62 -33.71 30.11
C SER A 267 -1.17 -33.64 29.58
N PHE A 268 -0.34 -32.81 30.20
CA PHE A 268 1.09 -32.79 29.92
C PHE A 268 1.73 -34.15 30.26
N CYS A 269 2.45 -34.69 29.28
CA CYS A 269 3.21 -35.94 29.39
C CYS A 269 4.70 -35.66 29.31
N CYS A 270 5.52 -36.47 30.00
CA CYS A 270 6.97 -36.44 29.84
C CYS A 270 7.38 -36.61 28.37
N THR A 271 8.30 -35.76 27.92
CA THR A 271 8.86 -35.78 26.56
C THR A 271 9.69 -37.03 26.26
N ILE A 272 10.15 -37.75 27.28
CA ILE A 272 11.05 -38.91 27.17
C ILE A 272 10.30 -40.23 27.41
N CYS A 273 9.51 -40.32 28.48
CA CYS A 273 8.84 -41.57 28.86
C CYS A 273 7.32 -41.57 28.63
N GLY A 274 6.71 -40.44 28.26
CA GLY A 274 5.27 -40.36 28.00
C GLY A 274 4.36 -40.47 29.23
N VAL A 275 4.92 -40.58 30.45
CA VAL A 275 4.14 -40.60 31.70
C VAL A 275 3.39 -39.28 31.87
N GLN A 276 2.10 -39.34 32.17
CA GLN A 276 1.25 -38.18 32.40
C GLN A 276 1.48 -37.60 33.80
N CYS A 277 1.55 -36.28 33.92
CA CYS A 277 1.64 -35.60 35.20
C CYS A 277 0.29 -35.70 35.94
N VAL A 278 0.29 -36.30 37.14
CA VAL A 278 -0.86 -36.28 38.05
C VAL A 278 -0.95 -34.90 38.69
N LYS A 279 -2.18 -34.36 38.87
CA LYS A 279 -2.43 -32.95 39.25
C LYS A 279 -1.73 -32.46 40.53
N ASP A 280 -1.29 -33.36 41.40
CA ASP A 280 -0.54 -33.06 42.64
C ASP A 280 0.86 -33.74 42.69
N GLY A 281 1.35 -34.24 41.54
CA GLY A 281 2.56 -35.06 41.45
C GLY A 281 3.86 -34.30 41.17
N VAL A 282 3.84 -32.96 41.18
CA VAL A 282 5.06 -32.15 40.97
C VAL A 282 5.75 -31.96 42.31
N GLN A 283 6.88 -32.63 42.48
CA GLN A 283 7.67 -32.60 43.71
C GLN A 283 9.04 -31.97 43.43
N SER A 284 9.56 -31.20 44.39
CA SER A 284 10.95 -30.73 44.35
C SER A 284 11.89 -31.93 44.41
N VAL A 285 12.97 -31.85 43.64
CA VAL A 285 14.09 -32.80 43.68
C VAL A 285 14.95 -32.48 44.90
#